data_AF-A0A7W8HRQ6-F1
#
_entry.id   AF-A0A7W8HRQ6-F1
#
_cell.length_a   1.000
_cell.length_b   1.000
_cell.length_c   1.000
_cell.angle_alpha   90.00
_cell.angle_beta   90.00
_cell.angle_gamma   90.00
#
_symmetry.space_group_name_H-M   'P 1'
#
loop_
_entity.id
_entity.type
_entity.pdbx_description
1 polymer ?
#
loop_
_entity_poly.entity_id
_entity_poly.type
_entity_poly.pdbx_seq_one_letter_code
_entity_poly.pdbx_strand_id
1 'polypeptide(L)'
;MRHLLRLMLAVISLSASFGIGLLSGHEYGWMTEFDASLDPTTIETNGNRALVRIVLLVLALAAAATMAATTKTTTRSRYVLPLVLSLLAIAAYGFGSR
;
A
#
# COMPACT_ATOMS: atom_id res chain seq x y z
N MET A 1 11.93 20.27 12.78
CA MET A 1 11.80 18.80 12.86
C MET A 1 10.39 18.26 12.54
N ARG A 2 9.28 18.84 13.02
CA ARG A 2 7.92 18.31 12.73
C ARG A 2 7.53 18.24 11.25
N HIS A 3 7.95 19.20 10.44
CA HIS A 3 7.67 19.21 9.00
C HIS A 3 8.40 18.08 8.27
N LEU A 4 9.66 17.83 8.63
CA LEU A 4 10.46 16.73 8.10
C LEU A 4 9.88 15.36 8.50
N LEU A 5 9.47 15.19 9.76
CA LEU A 5 8.80 13.96 10.22
C LEU A 5 7.50 13.70 9.44
N ARG A 6 6.69 14.74 9.22
CA ARG A 6 5.45 14.63 8.42
C ARG A 6 5.74 14.27 6.97
N LEU A 7 6.75 14.88 6.36
CA LEU A 7 7.18 14.55 4.99
C LEU A 7 7.63 13.09 4.91
N MET A 8 8.46 12.64 5.85
CA MET A 8 8.95 11.27 5.92
C MET A 8 7.81 10.26 6.05
N LEU A 9 6.85 10.51 6.95
CA LEU A 9 5.67 9.66 7.13
C LEU A 9 4.77 9.64 5.88
N ALA A 10 4.64 10.77 5.18
CA ALA A 10 3.89 10.84 3.93
C ALA A 10 4.57 10.00 2.84
N VAL A 11 5.89 10.12 2.70
CA VAL A 11 6.68 9.33 1.75
C VAL A 11 6.56 7.84 2.05
N ILE A 12 6.69 7.43 3.32
CA ILE A 12 6.52 6.01 3.70
C ILE A 12 5.13 5.50 3.31
N SER A 13 4.08 6.26 3.61
CA SER A 13 2.71 5.88 3.28
C SER A 13 2.47 5.80 1.77
N LEU A 14 3.03 6.74 1.00
CA LEU A 14 2.91 6.77 -0.45
C LEU A 14 3.67 5.60 -1.10
N SER A 15 4.92 5.36 -0.69
CA SER A 15 5.74 4.26 -1.21
C SER A 15 5.13 2.90 -0.89
N ALA A 16 4.58 2.72 0.31
CA ALA A 16 3.88 1.51 0.68
C ALA A 16 2.61 1.30 -0.16
N SER A 17 1.80 2.35 -0.34
CA SER A 17 0.60 2.29 -1.19
C SER A 17 0.93 1.99 -2.66
N PHE A 18 2.02 2.57 -3.17
CA PHE A 18 2.52 2.28 -4.51
C PHE A 18 3.02 0.82 -4.63
N GLY A 19 3.75 0.33 -3.64
CA GLY A 19 4.19 -1.06 -3.57
C GLY A 19 3.04 -2.06 -3.56
N ILE A 20 1.93 -1.74 -2.88
CA ILE A 20 0.70 -2.56 -2.95
C ILE A 20 0.20 -2.65 -4.39
N GLY A 21 0.18 -1.53 -5.12
CA GLY A 21 -0.22 -1.49 -6.53
C GLY A 21 0.68 -2.32 -7.45
N LEU A 22 2.00 -2.26 -7.26
CA LEU A 22 2.94 -3.11 -8.02
C LEU A 22 2.73 -4.60 -7.74
N LEU A 23 2.37 -4.94 -6.51
CA LEU A 23 2.07 -6.31 -6.10
C LEU A 23 0.65 -6.75 -6.46
N SER A 24 -0.08 -5.96 -7.26
CA SER A 24 -1.43 -6.28 -7.70
C SER A 24 -1.43 -6.77 -9.15
N GLY A 25 -2.07 -7.91 -9.43
CA GLY A 25 -2.09 -8.55 -10.76
C GLY A 25 -1.23 -9.82 -10.84
N HIS A 26 -1.47 -10.70 -11.81
CA HIS A 26 -0.67 -11.93 -11.95
C HIS A 26 0.70 -11.60 -12.56
N GLU A 27 1.79 -11.85 -11.83
CA GLU A 27 3.16 -11.53 -12.28
C GLU A 27 3.57 -12.37 -13.51
N TYR A 28 2.93 -13.53 -13.64
CA TYR A 28 3.09 -14.47 -14.76
C TYR A 28 1.81 -14.64 -15.57
N GLY A 29 0.84 -13.74 -15.43
CA GLY A 29 -0.41 -13.79 -16.21
C GLY A 29 -0.18 -13.67 -17.72
N TRP A 30 0.95 -13.08 -18.14
CA TRP A 30 1.38 -13.02 -19.53
C TRP A 30 1.95 -14.36 -20.04
N MET A 31 2.37 -15.27 -19.16
CA MET A 31 2.95 -16.55 -19.59
C MET A 31 1.89 -17.49 -20.19
N THR A 32 0.64 -17.38 -19.74
CA THR A 32 -0.49 -18.16 -20.31
C THR A 32 -0.83 -17.73 -21.74
N GLU A 33 -0.41 -16.53 -22.16
CA GLU A 33 -0.52 -16.07 -23.54
C GLU A 33 0.52 -16.72 -24.47
N PHE A 34 1.63 -17.24 -23.92
CA PHE A 34 2.72 -17.89 -24.66
C PHE A 34 2.71 -19.42 -24.56
N ASP A 35 2.29 -19.97 -23.43
CA ASP A 35 2.14 -21.41 -23.21
C ASP A 35 0.97 -21.67 -22.24
N ALA A 36 -0.14 -22.16 -22.80
CA ALA A 36 -1.35 -22.47 -22.03
C ALA A 36 -1.22 -23.71 -21.12
N SER A 37 -0.13 -24.49 -21.25
CA SER A 37 0.15 -25.64 -20.37
C SER A 37 0.87 -25.26 -19.08
N LEU A 38 1.43 -24.04 -19.02
CA LEU A 38 2.00 -23.49 -17.80
C LEU A 38 0.88 -22.95 -16.92
N ASP A 39 0.61 -23.62 -15.82
CA ASP A 39 -0.25 -23.09 -14.78
C ASP A 39 0.53 -21.99 -14.00
N PRO A 40 0.18 -20.70 -14.15
CA PRO A 40 0.89 -19.60 -13.49
C PRO A 40 0.78 -19.69 -11.96
N THR A 41 -0.21 -20.42 -11.44
CA THR A 41 -0.38 -20.63 -10.00
C THR A 41 0.68 -21.56 -9.41
N THR A 42 1.35 -22.37 -10.23
CA THR A 42 2.49 -23.21 -9.80
C THR A 42 3.77 -22.41 -9.58
N ILE A 43 3.89 -21.25 -10.21
CA ILE A 43 5.04 -20.33 -10.11
C ILE A 43 4.73 -19.22 -9.09
N GLU A 44 3.48 -18.77 -9.02
CA GLU A 44 3.05 -17.77 -8.05
C GLU A 44 2.92 -18.34 -6.64
N THR A 45 3.83 -17.95 -5.76
CA THR A 45 3.64 -18.12 -4.31
C THR A 45 2.62 -17.09 -3.80
N ASN A 46 1.36 -17.24 -4.18
CA ASN A 46 0.26 -16.31 -3.89
C ASN A 46 0.13 -15.94 -2.40
N GLY A 47 0.46 -16.88 -1.51
CA GLY A 47 0.50 -16.63 -0.06
C GLY A 47 1.56 -15.61 0.38
N ASN A 48 2.75 -15.63 -0.22
CA ASN A 48 3.83 -14.69 0.13
C ASN A 48 3.49 -13.26 -0.31
N ARG A 49 2.92 -13.10 -1.51
CA ARG A 49 2.53 -11.80 -2.05
C ARG A 49 1.37 -11.17 -1.28
N ALA A 50 0.37 -11.96 -0.89
CA ALA A 50 -0.71 -11.50 -0.03
C ALA A 50 -0.19 -11.02 1.34
N LEU A 51 0.74 -11.76 1.95
CA LEU A 51 1.38 -11.37 3.21
C LEU A 51 2.15 -10.04 3.07
N VAL A 52 2.96 -9.89 2.01
CA VAL A 52 3.70 -8.64 1.76
C VAL A 52 2.75 -7.46 1.56
N ARG A 53 1.64 -7.65 0.84
CA ARG A 53 0.61 -6.61 0.64
C ARG A 53 -0.06 -6.20 1.96
N ILE A 54 -0.34 -7.15 2.84
CA ILE A 54 -0.88 -6.88 4.19
C ILE A 54 0.14 -6.10 5.02
N VAL A 55 1.42 -6.50 4.99
CA VAL A 55 2.50 -5.78 5.70
C VAL A 55 2.60 -4.34 5.20
N LEU A 56 2.60 -4.12 3.88
CA LEU A 56 2.63 -2.78 3.29
C LEU A 56 1.39 -1.96 3.66
N LEU A 57 0.20 -2.56 3.71
CA LEU A 57 -1.03 -1.88 4.14
C LEU A 57 -0.91 -1.43 5.60
N VAL A 58 -0.49 -2.32 6.50
CA VAL A 58 -0.28 -2.00 7.92
C VAL A 58 0.75 -0.87 8.06
N LEU A 59 1.83 -0.90 7.28
CA LEU A 59 2.87 0.13 7.30
C LEU A 59 2.34 1.49 6.82
N ALA A 60 1.54 1.51 5.75
CA ALA A 60 0.91 2.72 5.22
C ALA A 60 -0.05 3.35 6.23
N LEU A 61 -0.88 2.52 6.88
CA LEU A 61 -1.83 2.96 7.91
C LEU A 61 -1.13 3.40 9.19
N ALA A 62 -0.10 2.70 9.63
CA ALA A 62 0.70 3.07 10.80
C ALA A 62 1.39 4.42 10.58
N ALA A 63 1.91 4.68 9.38
CA ALA A 63 2.51 5.97 9.03
C ALA A 63 1.48 7.11 9.06
N ALA A 64 0.28 6.88 8.49
CA ALA A 64 -0.82 7.85 8.50
C ALA A 64 -1.34 8.13 9.92
N ALA A 65 -1.53 7.08 10.74
CA ALA A 65 -1.95 7.18 12.13
C ALA A 65 -0.91 7.92 12.98
N THR A 66 0.38 7.62 12.81
CA THR A 66 1.47 8.32 13.50
C THR A 66 1.53 9.80 13.10
N MET A 67 1.26 10.11 11.83
CA MET A 67 1.18 11.50 11.34
C MET A 67 0.00 12.25 11.98
N ALA A 68 -1.15 11.58 12.14
CA ALA A 68 -2.31 12.14 12.84
C ALA A 68 -2.02 12.35 14.34
N ALA A 69 -1.44 11.36 15.02
CA ALA A 69 -1.15 11.39 16.46
C ALA A 69 -0.10 12.44 16.85
N THR A 70 0.90 12.68 15.99
CA THR A 70 1.95 13.70 16.24
C THR A 70 1.49 15.12 15.94
N THR A 71 0.28 15.29 15.40
CA THR A 71 -0.32 16.60 15.11
C THR A 71 -0.95 17.19 16.39
N LYS A 72 -0.17 17.95 17.17
CA LYS A 72 -0.63 18.59 18.43
C LYS A 72 -1.56 19.81 18.25
N THR A 73 -2.20 20.02 17.10
CA THR A 73 -2.96 21.27 16.86
C THR A 73 -4.36 20.93 16.35
N THR A 74 -5.35 21.40 17.10
CA THR A 74 -6.81 21.20 16.97
C THR A 74 -7.41 21.83 15.70
N THR A 75 -6.66 21.95 14.62
CA THR A 75 -7.12 22.48 13.33
C THR A 75 -7.53 21.32 12.43
N ARG A 76 -8.84 21.20 12.19
CA ARG A 76 -9.49 20.13 11.40
C ARG A 76 -8.81 19.88 10.04
N SER A 77 -8.24 20.92 9.41
CA SER A 77 -7.58 20.79 8.09
C SER A 77 -6.30 19.95 8.10
N ARG A 78 -5.64 19.79 9.27
CA ARG A 78 -4.38 19.03 9.36
C ARG A 78 -4.56 17.52 9.43
N TYR A 79 -5.80 17.03 9.58
CA TYR A 79 -6.15 15.60 9.50
C TYR A 79 -6.51 15.15 8.09
N VAL A 80 -6.69 16.08 7.15
CA VAL A 80 -7.08 15.75 5.77
C VAL A 80 -6.00 14.88 5.10
N LEU A 81 -4.72 15.24 5.25
CA LEU A 81 -3.62 14.50 4.64
C LEU A 81 -3.53 13.04 5.13
N PRO A 82 -3.45 12.74 6.45
CA PRO A 82 -3.41 11.36 6.91
C PRO A 82 -4.69 10.59 6.56
N LEU A 83 -5.85 11.25 6.52
CA LEU A 83 -7.10 10.61 6.07
C LEU A 83 -7.02 10.20 4.59
N VAL A 84 -6.58 11.11 3.72
CA VAL A 84 -6.43 10.85 2.28
C VAL A 84 -5.42 9.73 2.05
N LEU A 85 -4.30 9.71 2.78
CA LEU A 85 -3.31 8.64 2.67
C LEU A 85 -3.86 7.28 3.13
N SER A 86 -4.64 7.24 4.21
CA SER A 86 -5.32 6.01 4.65
C SER A 86 -6.31 5.51 3.60
N LEU A 87 -7.13 6.40 3.03
CA LEU A 87 -8.08 6.05 1.98
C LEU A 87 -7.37 5.55 0.72
N LEU A 88 -6.25 6.18 0.35
CA LEU A 88 -5.43 5.76 -0.79
C LEU A 88 -4.84 4.37 -0.57
N ALA A 89 -4.30 4.07 0.62
CA ALA A 89 -3.76 2.76 0.94
C ALA A 89 -4.85 1.66 0.89
N ILE A 90 -6.04 1.96 1.41
CA ILE A 90 -7.19 1.05 1.36
C ILE A 90 -7.63 0.83 -0.08
N ALA A 91 -7.73 1.89 -0.88
CA ALA A 91 -8.06 1.79 -2.29
C ALA A 91 -7.03 0.96 -3.05
N ALA A 92 -5.74 1.22 -2.87
CA ALA A 92 -4.67 0.44 -3.49
C ALA A 92 -4.75 -1.04 -3.12
N TYR A 93 -5.04 -1.35 -1.85
CA TYR A 93 -5.23 -2.73 -1.41
C TYR A 93 -6.47 -3.39 -2.03
N GLY A 94 -7.62 -2.71 -2.00
CA GLY A 94 -8.89 -3.27 -2.48
C GLY A 94 -9.01 -3.37 -4.01
N PHE A 95 -8.43 -2.43 -4.76
CA PHE A 95 -8.33 -2.54 -6.21
C PHE A 95 -7.32 -3.59 -6.63
N GLY A 96 -6.25 -3.75 -5.85
CA GLY A 96 -5.20 -4.67 -6.19
C GLY A 96 -5.48 -6.16 -5.93
N SER A 97 -6.52 -6.45 -5.14
CA SER A 97 -6.95 -7.81 -4.77
C SER A 97 -8.00 -8.39 -5.73
N ARG A 98 -8.42 -7.61 -6.72
CA ARG A 98 -9.28 -8.04 -7.82
C ARG A 98 -8.41 -8.40 -9.02
#